data_AF-C1BB21-F1
#
_entry.id   AF-C1BB21-F1
#
_cell.length_a   1.000
_cell.length_b   1.000
_cell.length_c   1.000
_cell.angle_alpha   90.00
_cell.angle_beta   90.00
_cell.angle_gamma   90.00
#
_symmetry.space_group_name_H-M   'P 1'
#
loop_
_entity.id
_entity.type
_entity.pdbx_description
1 polymer ?
#
loop_
_entity_poly.entity_id
_entity_poly.type
_entity_poly.pdbx_seq_one_letter_code
_entity_poly.pdbx_strand_id
1 'polypeptide(L)'
;MVDSAFHEKLHRLLPIRPQMREIFAANDALRERTGGFNADLPAGYFILVIRAAGVAAGPMTGFDSAGMDTVFFSGTTWRSILVVNIRTPR
;
A
#
# COMPACT_ATOMS: atom_id res chain seq x y z
N MET A 1 -0.49 -1.69 -2.60
CA MET A 1 -1.29 -2.12 -1.42
C MET A 1 -0.71 -1.47 -0.18
N VAL A 2 -1.48 -1.36 0.89
CA VAL A 2 -1.07 -0.80 2.19
C VAL A 2 -1.32 -1.82 3.30
N ASP A 3 -0.43 -1.88 4.30
CA ASP A 3 -0.66 -2.65 5.53
C ASP A 3 -1.32 -1.75 6.59
N SER A 4 -2.60 -1.99 6.90
CA SER A 4 -3.35 -1.24 7.91
C SER A 4 -2.81 -1.41 9.34
N ALA A 5 -2.01 -2.45 9.59
CA ALA A 5 -1.38 -2.76 10.86
C ALA A 5 0.13 -2.53 10.85
N PHE A 6 0.68 -1.73 9.92
CA PHE A 6 2.13 -1.49 9.81
C PHE A 6 2.76 -1.05 11.15
N HIS A 7 2.00 -0.33 11.97
CA HIS A 7 2.44 0.18 13.27
C HIS A 7 2.90 -0.93 14.23
N GLU A 8 2.38 -2.15 14.09
CA GLU A 8 2.84 -3.33 14.85
C GLU A 8 4.30 -3.69 14.54
N LYS A 9 4.80 -3.29 13.37
CA LYS A 9 6.18 -3.52 12.94
C LYS A 9 7.12 -2.37 13.32
N LEU A 10 6.64 -1.29 13.95
CA LEU A 10 7.48 -0.12 14.27
C LEU A 10 8.61 -0.42 15.25
N HIS A 11 8.49 -1.44 16.11
CA HIS A 11 9.61 -1.90 16.93
C HIS A 11 10.83 -2.30 16.09
N ARG A 12 10.61 -2.79 14.85
CA ARG A 12 11.65 -3.15 13.88
C ARG A 12 11.96 -2.02 12.90
N LEU A 13 10.93 -1.32 12.41
CA LEU A 13 11.08 -0.28 11.37
C LEU A 13 11.58 1.05 11.93
N LEU A 14 11.28 1.36 13.19
CA LEU A 14 11.63 2.59 13.86
C LEU A 14 12.04 2.34 15.33
N PRO A 15 13.14 1.60 15.56
CA PRO A 15 13.55 1.19 16.91
C PRO A 15 13.92 2.36 17.83
N ILE A 16 14.29 3.51 17.26
CA ILE A 16 14.63 4.73 18.02
C ILE A 16 13.40 5.43 18.63
N ARG A 17 12.18 5.10 18.20
CA ARG A 17 10.93 5.69 18.71
C ARG A 17 9.84 4.62 18.91
N PRO A 18 10.03 3.69 19.85
CA PRO A 18 9.09 2.58 20.06
C PRO A 18 7.67 3.04 20.42
N GLN A 19 7.53 4.19 21.11
CA GLN A 19 6.25 4.79 21.51
C GLN A 19 5.33 5.18 20.33
N MET A 20 5.88 5.24 19.11
CA MET A 20 5.09 5.52 17.91
C MET A 20 4.06 4.43 17.65
N ARG A 21 4.33 3.18 18.08
CA ARG A 21 3.37 2.09 17.97
C ARG A 21 2.04 2.45 18.63
N GLU A 22 2.08 2.87 19.90
CA GLU A 22 0.86 3.22 20.66
C GLU A 22 0.17 4.47 20.08
N ILE A 23 0.94 5.46 19.60
CA ILE A 23 0.38 6.67 18.98
C ILE A 23 -0.46 6.32 17.74
N PHE A 24 0.04 5.43 16.88
CA PHE A 24 -0.72 4.96 15.70
C PHE A 24 -1.84 3.99 16.07
N ALA A 25 -1.70 3.22 17.15
CA ALA A 25 -2.78 2.35 17.64
C ALA A 25 -3.96 3.17 18.18
N ALA A 26 -3.70 4.33 18.79
CA ALA A 26 -4.71 5.21 19.37
C ALA A 26 -5.36 6.19 18.37
N ASN A 27 -4.86 6.28 17.13
CA ASN A 27 -5.34 7.25 16.14
C ASN A 27 -5.41 6.64 14.74
N ASP A 28 -6.58 6.07 14.43
CA ASP A 28 -6.85 5.41 13.15
C ASP A 28 -6.68 6.36 11.95
N ALA A 29 -7.17 7.59 12.04
CA ALA A 29 -7.06 8.57 10.95
C ALA A 29 -5.60 8.91 10.62
N LEU A 30 -4.76 9.08 11.66
CA LEU A 30 -3.33 9.28 11.48
C LEU A 30 -2.68 8.03 10.86
N ARG A 31 -3.02 6.83 11.35
CA ARG A 31 -2.49 5.57 10.85
C ARG A 31 -2.84 5.35 9.38
N GLU A 32 -4.09 5.56 8.99
CA GLU A 32 -4.56 5.41 7.62
C GLU A 32 -3.88 6.39 6.67
N ARG A 33 -3.85 7.68 7.05
CA ARG A 33 -3.19 8.71 6.24
C ARG A 33 -1.70 8.44 6.07
N THR A 34 -0.99 8.10 7.15
CA THR A 34 0.43 7.79 7.10
C THR A 34 0.71 6.51 6.30
N GLY A 35 -0.05 5.45 6.54
CA GLY A 35 0.09 4.20 5.80
C GLY A 35 -0.15 4.38 4.30
N GLY A 36 -1.24 5.07 3.93
CA GLY A 36 -1.58 5.36 2.55
C GLY A 36 -0.48 6.15 1.83
N PHE A 37 -0.05 7.28 2.41
CA PHE A 37 1.01 8.10 1.82
C PHE A 37 2.32 7.32 1.60
N ASN A 38 2.72 6.49 2.57
CA ASN A 38 3.92 5.66 2.43
C ASN A 38 3.75 4.55 1.39
N ALA A 39 2.53 4.07 1.15
CA ALA A 39 2.23 3.04 0.17
C ALA A 39 2.14 3.59 -1.27
N ASP A 40 1.80 4.87 -1.44
CA ASP A 40 1.74 5.53 -2.75
C ASP A 40 3.11 5.67 -3.40
N LEU A 41 4.17 5.90 -2.60
CA LEU A 41 5.54 6.02 -3.10
C LEU A 41 6.03 4.79 -3.87
N PRO A 42 6.02 3.56 -3.30
CA PRO A 42 6.40 2.36 -4.05
C PRO A 42 5.41 2.04 -5.17
N ALA A 43 4.13 2.42 -5.06
CA ALA A 43 3.19 2.27 -6.17
C ALA A 43 3.58 3.15 -7.38
N GLY A 44 3.97 4.41 -7.15
CA GLY A 44 4.52 5.29 -8.17
C GLY A 44 5.80 4.74 -8.78
N TYR A 45 6.73 4.25 -7.94
CA TYR A 45 7.97 3.62 -8.40
C TYR A 45 7.70 2.39 -9.29
N PHE A 46 6.74 1.55 -8.92
CA PHE A 46 6.34 0.39 -9.72
C PHE A 46 5.86 0.78 -11.12
N ILE A 47 5.04 1.83 -11.25
CA ILE A 47 4.61 2.36 -12.55
C ILE A 47 5.81 2.82 -13.39
N LEU A 48 6.77 3.51 -12.77
CA LEU A 48 7.98 3.98 -13.45
C LEU A 48 8.83 2.81 -13.94
N VAL A 49 9.03 1.78 -13.12
CA VAL A 49 9.80 0.58 -13.48
C VAL A 49 9.17 -0.14 -14.66
N ILE A 50 7.84 -0.35 -14.64
CA ILE A 50 7.12 -0.98 -15.76
C ILE A 50 7.36 -0.19 -17.05
N ARG A 51 7.20 1.14 -17.00
CA ARG A 51 7.42 2.00 -18.17
C ARG A 51 8.87 1.97 -18.66
N ALA A 52 9.84 1.97 -17.75
CA ALA A 52 11.25 1.86 -18.08
C ALA A 52 11.62 0.51 -18.73
N ALA A 53 10.90 -0.56 -18.39
CA ALA A 53 11.04 -1.88 -19.02
C ALA A 53 10.42 -1.96 -20.43
N GLY A 54 9.88 -0.85 -20.96
CA GLY A 54 9.31 -0.81 -22.31
C GLY A 54 7.88 -1.37 -22.41
N VAL A 55 7.20 -1.59 -21.29
CA VAL A 55 5.80 -2.05 -21.25
C VAL A 55 4.87 -0.95 -20.75
N ALA A 56 3.61 -0.98 -21.20
CA ALA A 56 2.61 0.01 -20.79
C ALA A 56 2.04 -0.31 -19.42
N ALA A 57 1.94 0.71 -18.56
CA ALA A 57 1.32 0.66 -17.23
C ALA A 57 0.07 1.55 -17.18
N GLY A 58 -1.09 0.93 -16.93
CA GLY A 58 -2.38 1.60 -16.74
C GLY A 58 -2.84 1.53 -15.27
N PRO A 59 -2.49 2.52 -14.42
CA PRO A 59 -2.94 2.59 -13.03
C PRO A 59 -4.43 2.93 -12.94
N MET A 60 -5.17 2.25 -12.06
CA MET A 60 -6.60 2.42 -11.81
C MET A 60 -6.90 2.43 -10.32
N THR A 61 -7.61 3.46 -9.86
CA THR A 61 -8.13 3.59 -8.49
C THR A 61 -9.63 3.35 -8.39
N GLY A 62 -10.37 3.42 -9.51
CA GLY A 62 -11.82 3.20 -9.58
C GLY A 62 -12.22 1.73 -9.68
N PHE A 63 -11.74 0.89 -8.77
CA PHE A 63 -12.09 -0.54 -8.70
C PHE A 63 -12.80 -0.87 -7.37
N ASP A 64 -13.44 -2.04 -7.28
CA ASP A 64 -14.02 -2.52 -6.03
C ASP A 64 -12.91 -3.02 -5.10
N SER A 65 -12.42 -2.14 -4.23
CA SER A 65 -11.35 -2.48 -3.28
C SER A 65 -11.80 -3.50 -2.24
N ALA A 66 -13.05 -3.45 -1.78
CA ALA A 66 -13.58 -4.39 -0.79
C ALA A 66 -13.68 -5.81 -1.37
N GLY A 67 -14.14 -5.93 -2.62
CA GLY A 67 -14.16 -7.20 -3.35
C GLY A 67 -12.75 -7.76 -3.56
N MET A 68 -11.80 -6.93 -4.00
CA MET A 68 -10.40 -7.35 -4.16
C MET A 68 -9.77 -7.78 -2.83
N ASP A 69 -10.00 -7.03 -1.76
CA ASP A 69 -9.47 -7.35 -0.43
C ASP A 69 -10.05 -8.66 0.10
N THR A 70 -11.33 -8.93 -0.18
CA THR A 70 -11.96 -10.21 0.18
C THR A 70 -11.34 -11.38 -0.60
N VAL A 71 -11.07 -11.21 -1.89
CA VAL A 71 -10.53 -12.28 -2.74
C VAL A 71 -9.05 -12.54 -2.47
N PHE A 72 -8.25 -11.48 -2.35
CA PHE A 72 -6.78 -11.58 -2.35
C PHE A 72 -6.14 -11.40 -0.98
N PHE A 73 -6.81 -10.69 -0.06
CA PHE A 73 -6.21 -10.26 1.21
C PHE A 73 -7.03 -10.70 2.44
N SER A 74 -7.95 -11.66 2.29
CA SER A 74 -8.71 -12.23 3.40
C SER A 74 -7.80 -12.80 4.49
N GLY A 75 -8.14 -12.52 5.74
CA GLY A 75 -7.33 -12.93 6.90
C GLY A 75 -6.04 -12.12 7.08
N THR A 76 -5.81 -11.08 6.28
CA THR A 76 -4.64 -10.21 6.39
C THR A 76 -5.01 -8.77 6.73
N THR A 77 -4.00 -7.96 7.07
CA THR A 77 -4.11 -6.52 7.33
C THR A 77 -3.89 -5.68 6.07
N TRP A 78 -3.65 -6.33 4.93
CA TRP A 78 -3.41 -5.65 3.66
C TRP A 78 -4.70 -5.14 3.04
N ARG A 79 -4.60 -3.97 2.41
CA ARG A 79 -5.67 -3.30 1.69
C ARG A 79 -5.20 -2.84 0.32
N SER A 80 -6.05 -3.04 -0.67
CA SER A 80 -5.81 -2.65 -2.05
C SER A 80 -5.91 -1.13 -2.19
N ILE A 81 -4.92 -0.53 -2.86
CA ILE A 81 -4.89 0.93 -3.12
C ILE A 81 -4.83 1.27 -4.62
N LEU A 82 -4.39 0.32 -5.43
CA LEU A 82 -4.13 0.53 -6.85
C LEU A 82 -4.15 -0.80 -7.59
N VAL A 83 -4.83 -0.86 -8.73
CA VAL A 83 -4.69 -1.92 -9.72
C VAL A 83 -3.90 -1.35 -10.89
N VAL A 84 -2.96 -2.12 -11.45
CA VAL A 84 -2.17 -1.69 -12.61
C VAL A 84 -2.32 -2.72 -13.71
N ASN A 85 -2.96 -2.32 -14.80
CA ASN A 85 -2.99 -3.12 -16.02
C ASN A 85 -1.64 -3.00 -16.73
N ILE A 86 -1.02 -4.14 -17.04
CA ILE A 86 0.26 -4.21 -17.75
C ILE A 86 0.01 -4.74 -19.15
N ARG A 87 0.53 -4.04 -20.16
CA ARG A 87 0.40 -4.45 -21.57
C ARG A 87 1.74 -4.34 -22.29
N THR A 88 2.13 -5.40 -22.99
CA THR A 88 3.29 -5.37 -23.88
C THR A 88 2.94 -4.61 -25.17
N PRO A 89 3.84 -3.76 -25.69
CA PRO A 89 3.69 -3.23 -27.03
C PRO A 89 3.71 -4.38 -28.04
N ARG A 90 2.84 -4.31 -29.05
CA ARG A 90 2.88 -5.19 -30.23
C ARG A 90 3.92 -4.68 -31.21
#